data_AF-A0A4U2EAB1-F1
#
_entry.id   AF-A0A4U2EAB1-F1
#
_cell.length_a   1.000
_cell.length_b   1.000
_cell.length_c   1.000
_cell.angle_alpha   90.00
_cell.angle_beta   90.00
_cell.angle_gamma   90.00
#
_symmetry.space_group_name_H-M   'P 1'
#
loop_
_entity.id
_entity.type
_entity.pdbx_description
1 polymer ?
#
loop_
_entity_poly.entity_id
_entity_poly.type
_entity_poly.pdbx_seq_one_letter_code
_entity_poly.pdbx_strand_id
1 'polypeptide(L)'
;FVLPATRAELEHDEIIQDKLRVLKRSGLALPFEVWPEFVVDTVVNYAMWCQDIPASESYHHTGKRGLLLHSLDVAIYAMRLRRNAILPPNTPPEEVIHREIVWVYGVFLCALLHDSGKINDVDIELHQEGGERERWSPVMGAIDRPYRCRYNKARQYSTHQYMGHTLLTQLLSSDAMLAIS
;
A
#
# COMPACT_ATOMS: atom_id res chain seq x y z
N PHE A 1 13.51 -17.81 9.07
CA PHE A 1 13.21 -17.02 7.87
C PHE A 1 11.71 -17.08 7.67
N VAL A 2 11.12 -16.06 7.09
CA VAL A 2 9.70 -16.00 6.75
C VAL A 2 9.58 -16.38 5.29
N LEU A 3 8.60 -17.22 4.95
CA LEU A 3 8.27 -17.48 3.55
C LEU A 3 7.42 -16.32 3.03
N PRO A 4 7.75 -15.74 1.88
CA PRO A 4 6.94 -14.67 1.30
C PRO A 4 5.56 -15.24 0.95
N ALA A 5 4.52 -14.47 1.25
CA ALA A 5 3.18 -14.80 0.80
C ALA A 5 3.08 -14.54 -0.70
N THR A 6 2.52 -15.50 -1.40
CA THR A 6 2.20 -15.40 -2.82
C THR A 6 1.05 -14.42 -3.04
N ARG A 7 0.92 -13.92 -4.28
CA ARG A 7 -0.22 -13.09 -4.69
C ARG A 7 -1.56 -13.75 -4.35
N ALA A 8 -1.71 -15.04 -4.69
CA ALA A 8 -2.92 -15.80 -4.44
C ALA A 8 -3.25 -15.89 -2.94
N GLU A 9 -2.26 -16.09 -2.08
CA GLU A 9 -2.47 -16.10 -0.63
C GLU A 9 -2.87 -14.72 -0.10
N LEU A 10 -2.29 -13.64 -0.63
CA LEU A 10 -2.62 -12.26 -0.25
C LEU A 10 -4.03 -11.86 -0.72
N GLU A 11 -4.45 -12.30 -1.89
CA GLU A 11 -5.81 -12.11 -2.41
C GLU A 11 -6.85 -12.79 -1.52
N HIS A 12 -6.52 -13.91 -0.90
CA HIS A 12 -7.45 -14.67 -0.06
C HIS A 12 -7.21 -14.48 1.44
N ASP A 13 -6.28 -13.59 1.83
CA ASP A 13 -5.98 -13.29 3.23
C ASP A 13 -7.20 -12.64 3.89
N GLU A 14 -7.73 -13.31 4.93
CA GLU A 14 -8.97 -12.90 5.60
C GLU A 14 -8.91 -11.47 6.14
N ILE A 15 -7.75 -11.05 6.66
CA ILE A 15 -7.57 -9.71 7.24
C ILE A 15 -7.56 -8.65 6.13
N ILE A 16 -6.87 -8.92 5.03
CA ILE A 16 -6.88 -8.03 3.85
C ILE A 16 -8.32 -7.90 3.32
N GLN A 17 -9.04 -9.02 3.20
CA GLN A 17 -10.42 -9.02 2.73
C GLN A 17 -11.38 -8.29 3.68
N ASP A 18 -11.20 -8.40 4.99
CA ASP A 18 -11.91 -7.60 6.00
C ASP A 18 -11.69 -6.11 5.79
N LYS A 19 -10.43 -5.67 5.65
CA LYS A 19 -10.08 -4.27 5.41
C LYS A 19 -10.66 -3.75 4.09
N LEU A 20 -10.59 -4.53 3.01
CA LEU A 20 -11.19 -4.19 1.72
C LEU A 20 -12.70 -4.01 1.84
N ARG A 21 -13.40 -4.88 2.59
CA ARG A 21 -14.84 -4.72 2.87
C ARG A 21 -15.15 -3.45 3.64
N VAL A 22 -14.33 -3.08 4.63
CA VAL A 22 -14.49 -1.82 5.37
C VAL A 22 -14.21 -0.62 4.47
N LEU A 23 -13.15 -0.66 3.65
CA LEU A 23 -12.77 0.39 2.72
C LEU A 23 -13.89 0.66 1.71
N LYS A 24 -14.50 -0.40 1.15
CA LYS A 24 -15.64 -0.30 0.22
C LYS A 24 -16.81 0.48 0.82
N ARG A 25 -17.04 0.31 2.13
CA ARG A 25 -18.10 1.00 2.88
C ARG A 25 -17.69 2.39 3.40
N SER A 26 -16.43 2.80 3.22
CA SER A 26 -15.85 4.00 3.83
C SER A 26 -15.89 5.26 2.98
N GLY A 27 -16.33 5.18 1.71
CA GLY A 27 -16.59 6.38 0.89
C GLY A 27 -15.75 6.49 -0.36
N LEU A 28 -15.00 5.45 -0.72
CA LEU A 28 -14.25 5.40 -1.96
C LEU A 28 -15.18 5.49 -3.18
N ALA A 29 -16.43 5.02 -3.08
CA ALA A 29 -17.52 5.26 -4.06
C ALA A 29 -17.15 5.07 -5.55
N LEU A 30 -16.13 4.27 -5.85
CA LEU A 30 -15.75 3.92 -7.21
C LEU A 30 -16.82 3.03 -7.85
N PRO A 31 -17.00 3.11 -9.18
CA PRO A 31 -17.81 2.15 -9.91
C PRO A 31 -17.41 0.71 -9.55
N PHE A 32 -18.40 -0.19 -9.52
CA PHE A 32 -18.14 -1.57 -9.09
C PHE A 32 -17.17 -2.29 -10.04
N GLU A 33 -17.21 -1.92 -11.31
CA GLU A 33 -16.45 -2.48 -12.42
C GLU A 33 -14.94 -2.26 -12.24
N VAL A 34 -14.55 -1.10 -11.70
CA VAL A 34 -13.13 -0.74 -11.52
C VAL A 34 -12.58 -1.16 -10.16
N TRP A 35 -13.44 -1.62 -9.23
CA TRP A 35 -13.02 -2.00 -7.87
C TRP A 35 -11.92 -3.08 -7.83
N PRO A 36 -12.01 -4.19 -8.60
CA PRO A 36 -10.97 -5.21 -8.61
C PRO A 36 -9.60 -4.62 -9.02
N GLU A 37 -9.56 -3.95 -10.16
CA GLU A 37 -8.31 -3.46 -10.74
C GLU A 37 -7.72 -2.27 -9.98
N PHE A 38 -8.55 -1.34 -9.51
CA PHE A 38 -8.02 -0.11 -8.91
C PHE A 38 -7.72 -0.30 -7.44
N VAL A 39 -8.53 -1.08 -6.74
CA VAL A 39 -8.46 -1.17 -5.28
C VAL A 39 -7.85 -2.49 -4.85
N VAL A 40 -8.41 -3.62 -5.31
CA VAL A 40 -7.94 -4.93 -4.87
C VAL A 40 -6.51 -5.16 -5.36
N ASP A 41 -6.24 -4.99 -6.65
CA ASP A 41 -4.91 -5.20 -7.21
C ASP A 41 -3.88 -4.24 -6.61
N THR A 42 -4.22 -2.97 -6.40
CA THR A 42 -3.31 -2.01 -5.76
C THR A 42 -2.96 -2.42 -4.33
N VAL A 43 -3.96 -2.87 -3.54
CA VAL A 43 -3.72 -3.34 -2.18
C VAL A 43 -2.90 -4.62 -2.16
N VAL A 44 -3.19 -5.56 -3.06
CA VAL A 44 -2.47 -6.84 -3.17
C VAL A 44 -1.03 -6.60 -3.62
N ASN A 45 -0.81 -5.75 -4.62
CA ASN A 45 0.52 -5.35 -5.05
C ASN A 45 1.28 -4.74 -3.87
N TYR A 46 0.70 -3.78 -3.16
CA TYR A 46 1.32 -3.18 -1.98
C TYR A 46 1.62 -4.22 -0.89
N ALA A 47 0.74 -5.20 -0.71
CA ALA A 47 0.94 -6.30 0.22
C ALA A 47 2.13 -7.21 -0.19
N MET A 48 2.38 -7.42 -1.50
CA MET A 48 3.55 -8.17 -1.96
C MET A 48 4.87 -7.46 -1.63
N TRP A 49 4.88 -6.13 -1.61
CA TRP A 49 6.04 -5.33 -1.19
C TRP A 49 6.20 -5.32 0.33
N CYS A 50 5.10 -5.18 1.06
CA CYS A 50 5.11 -5.13 2.52
C CYS A 50 5.36 -6.50 3.16
N GLN A 51 4.88 -7.59 2.58
CA GLN A 51 4.85 -8.92 3.19
C GLN A 51 4.50 -8.86 4.68
N ASP A 52 5.36 -9.39 5.56
CA ASP A 52 5.18 -9.34 7.02
C ASP A 52 5.95 -8.20 7.69
N ILE A 53 6.32 -7.15 6.95
CA ILE A 53 7.03 -6.00 7.50
C ILE A 53 6.16 -5.32 8.56
N PRO A 54 6.65 -5.19 9.80
CA PRO A 54 5.94 -4.50 10.86
C PRO A 54 5.90 -2.97 10.62
N ALA A 55 4.87 -2.28 11.11
CA ALA A 55 4.75 -0.83 10.94
C ALA A 55 5.68 -0.03 11.87
N SER A 56 6.00 -0.60 13.04
CA SER A 56 6.87 0.00 14.05
C SER A 56 7.40 -1.03 15.04
N GLU A 57 8.50 -0.71 15.71
CA GLU A 57 9.17 -1.57 16.70
C GLU A 57 8.38 -1.65 18.02
N SER A 58 7.45 -0.72 18.29
CA SER A 58 6.90 -0.52 19.66
C SER A 58 5.45 -0.05 19.78
N TYR A 59 4.68 0.09 18.68
CA TYR A 59 3.32 0.65 18.69
C TYR A 59 2.26 -0.26 18.06
N HIS A 60 0.97 0.14 18.11
CA HIS A 60 -0.13 -0.52 17.42
C HIS A 60 0.30 -0.90 15.98
N HIS A 61 0.12 -2.17 15.59
CA HIS A 61 0.65 -2.82 14.36
C HIS A 61 2.11 -3.35 14.40
N THR A 62 2.59 -3.83 15.56
CA THR A 62 3.84 -4.62 15.68
C THR A 62 3.76 -6.04 15.11
N GLY A 63 2.56 -6.51 14.77
CA GLY A 63 2.32 -7.87 14.29
C GLY A 63 2.63 -8.07 12.79
N LYS A 64 2.40 -9.31 12.34
CA LYS A 64 2.45 -9.71 10.92
C LYS A 64 1.68 -8.70 10.06
N ARG A 65 2.24 -8.31 8.90
CA ARG A 65 1.66 -7.34 7.95
C ARG A 65 1.42 -5.93 8.52
N GLY A 66 2.12 -5.55 9.59
CA GLY A 66 1.87 -4.31 10.30
C GLY A 66 1.84 -3.07 9.40
N LEU A 67 2.82 -2.92 8.49
CA LEU A 67 2.91 -1.76 7.60
C LEU A 67 1.71 -1.65 6.65
N LEU A 68 1.28 -2.77 6.06
CA LEU A 68 0.10 -2.85 5.21
C LEU A 68 -1.18 -2.48 5.97
N LEU A 69 -1.38 -3.08 7.14
CA LEU A 69 -2.60 -2.89 7.92
C LEU A 69 -2.74 -1.44 8.41
N HIS A 70 -1.65 -0.84 8.89
CA HIS A 70 -1.61 0.58 9.24
C HIS A 70 -1.98 1.46 8.06
N SER A 71 -1.39 1.20 6.89
CA SER A 71 -1.66 1.96 5.67
C SER A 71 -3.13 1.84 5.23
N LEU A 72 -3.73 0.65 5.34
CA LEU A 72 -5.14 0.43 5.06
C LEU A 72 -6.06 1.14 6.06
N ASP A 73 -5.69 1.18 7.33
CA ASP A 73 -6.44 1.94 8.36
C ASP A 73 -6.41 3.44 8.10
N VAL A 74 -5.26 3.98 7.69
CA VAL A 74 -5.13 5.38 7.26
C VAL A 74 -5.95 5.65 6.00
N ALA A 75 -5.92 4.77 5.00
CA ALA A 75 -6.74 4.89 3.80
C ALA A 75 -8.25 4.87 4.11
N ILE A 76 -8.71 3.96 4.98
CA ILE A 76 -10.09 3.90 5.45
C ILE A 76 -10.50 5.21 6.13
N TYR A 77 -9.64 5.75 7.00
CA TYR A 77 -9.91 7.00 7.70
C TYR A 77 -9.94 8.20 6.76
N ALA A 78 -8.99 8.28 5.82
CA ALA A 78 -8.94 9.32 4.80
C ALA A 78 -10.21 9.31 3.93
N MET A 79 -10.70 8.13 3.53
CA MET A 79 -11.96 8.01 2.78
C MET A 79 -13.17 8.50 3.57
N ARG A 80 -13.23 8.23 4.87
CA ARG A 80 -14.33 8.72 5.73
C ARG A 80 -14.30 10.24 5.86
N LEU A 81 -13.12 10.83 6.03
CA LEU A 81 -12.96 12.28 6.10
C LEU A 81 -13.31 12.95 4.78
N ARG A 82 -12.85 12.38 3.65
CA ARG A 82 -13.09 12.90 2.31
C ARG A 82 -14.57 13.09 2.00
N ARG A 83 -15.47 12.28 2.57
CA ARG A 83 -16.94 12.42 2.38
C ARG A 83 -17.48 13.81 2.74
N ASN A 84 -16.77 14.56 3.58
CA ASN A 84 -17.15 15.91 3.98
C ASN A 84 -16.60 16.99 3.04
N ALA A 85 -15.97 16.61 1.92
CA ALA A 85 -15.36 17.52 0.95
C ALA A 85 -15.83 17.21 -0.47
N ILE A 86 -16.10 18.26 -1.24
CA ILE A 86 -16.30 18.17 -2.70
C ILE A 86 -14.92 18.20 -3.34
N LEU A 87 -14.59 17.19 -4.14
CA LEU A 87 -13.34 17.10 -4.89
C LEU A 87 -13.66 16.93 -6.38
N PRO A 88 -13.02 17.71 -7.27
CA PRO A 88 -12.00 18.73 -7.00
C PRO A 88 -12.58 19.99 -6.33
N PRO A 89 -11.79 20.72 -5.51
CA PRO A 89 -12.24 21.99 -4.94
C PRO A 89 -12.50 23.02 -6.04
N ASN A 90 -13.44 23.94 -5.80
CA ASN A 90 -13.78 25.05 -6.70
C ASN A 90 -14.18 24.62 -8.12
N THR A 91 -14.68 23.40 -8.29
CA THR A 91 -15.11 22.87 -9.59
C THR A 91 -16.64 22.95 -9.71
N PRO A 92 -17.18 23.39 -10.86
CA PRO A 92 -18.63 23.37 -11.10
C PRO A 92 -19.22 21.97 -10.92
N PRO A 93 -20.45 21.83 -10.38
CA PRO A 93 -21.05 20.52 -10.09
C PRO A 93 -21.05 19.55 -11.28
N GLU A 94 -21.28 20.06 -12.49
CA GLU A 94 -21.26 19.28 -13.72
C GLU A 94 -19.88 18.65 -14.01
N GLU A 95 -18.79 19.34 -13.70
CA GLU A 95 -17.43 18.85 -13.89
C GLU A 95 -16.96 17.96 -12.74
N VAL A 96 -17.50 18.15 -11.52
CA VAL A 96 -17.20 17.29 -10.36
C VAL A 96 -17.54 15.84 -10.68
N ILE A 97 -18.71 15.58 -11.28
CA ILE A 97 -19.16 14.22 -11.62
C ILE A 97 -18.16 13.52 -12.56
N HIS A 98 -17.57 14.25 -13.50
CA HIS A 98 -16.62 13.70 -14.48
C HIS A 98 -15.23 13.45 -13.88
N ARG A 99 -14.85 14.18 -12.82
CA ARG A 99 -13.49 14.14 -12.25
C ARG A 99 -13.41 13.44 -10.90
N GLU A 100 -14.55 13.22 -10.23
CA GLU A 100 -14.61 12.72 -8.85
C GLU A 100 -13.85 11.40 -8.68
N ILE A 101 -14.00 10.46 -9.63
CA ILE A 101 -13.33 9.16 -9.60
C ILE A 101 -11.81 9.31 -9.43
N VAL A 102 -11.19 10.17 -10.24
CA VAL A 102 -9.74 10.39 -10.22
C VAL A 102 -9.28 10.98 -8.89
N TRP A 103 -10.04 11.95 -8.36
CA TRP A 103 -9.70 12.59 -7.09
C TRP A 103 -9.86 11.66 -5.90
N VAL A 104 -10.93 10.86 -5.89
CA VAL A 104 -11.18 9.90 -4.83
C VAL A 104 -10.12 8.81 -4.83
N TYR A 105 -9.78 8.30 -6.02
CA TYR A 105 -8.71 7.33 -6.16
C TYR A 105 -7.35 7.92 -5.77
N GLY A 106 -7.06 9.17 -6.15
CA GLY A 106 -5.85 9.88 -5.73
C GLY A 106 -5.72 10.02 -4.21
N VAL A 107 -6.79 10.37 -3.50
CA VAL A 107 -6.77 10.42 -2.02
C VAL A 107 -6.50 9.04 -1.43
N PHE A 108 -7.10 7.99 -2.00
CA PHE A 108 -6.85 6.61 -1.57
C PHE A 108 -5.39 6.21 -1.76
N LEU A 109 -4.80 6.46 -2.93
CA LEU A 109 -3.40 6.16 -3.21
C LEU A 109 -2.46 6.92 -2.27
N CYS A 110 -2.68 8.23 -2.09
CA CYS A 110 -1.88 9.05 -1.18
C CYS A 110 -1.94 8.51 0.25
N ALA A 111 -3.12 8.11 0.73
CA ALA A 111 -3.27 7.58 2.09
C ALA A 111 -2.67 6.18 2.25
N LEU A 112 -2.83 5.30 1.25
CA LEU A 112 -2.25 3.96 1.25
C LEU A 112 -0.72 4.01 1.24
N LEU A 113 -0.14 4.96 0.49
CA LEU A 113 1.31 5.02 0.26
C LEU A 113 2.04 6.00 1.18
N HIS A 114 1.33 6.70 2.07
CA HIS A 114 1.89 7.79 2.89
C HIS A 114 3.14 7.37 3.69
N ASP A 115 3.16 6.13 4.18
CA ASP A 115 4.22 5.57 5.01
C ASP A 115 5.02 4.48 4.28
N SER A 116 4.83 4.31 2.97
CA SER A 116 5.52 3.27 2.18
C SER A 116 7.05 3.38 2.25
N GLY A 117 7.58 4.59 2.47
CA GLY A 117 9.01 4.84 2.68
C GLY A 117 9.61 4.12 3.89
N LYS A 118 8.79 3.68 4.86
CA LYS A 118 9.21 2.91 6.04
C LYS A 118 9.74 1.52 5.70
N ILE A 119 9.48 1.01 4.49
CA ILE A 119 10.10 -0.22 4.01
C ILE A 119 11.64 -0.14 4.06
N ASN A 120 12.21 1.07 3.95
CA ASN A 120 13.64 1.32 4.01
C ASN A 120 14.20 1.36 5.45
N ASP A 121 13.33 1.39 6.47
CA ASP A 121 13.71 1.42 7.89
C ASP A 121 14.06 0.02 8.40
N VAL A 122 13.75 -0.99 7.59
CA VAL A 122 13.91 -2.40 7.89
C VAL A 122 14.97 -2.97 6.95
N ASP A 123 16.03 -3.53 7.54
CA ASP A 123 16.98 -4.31 6.77
C ASP A 123 16.37 -5.68 6.47
N ILE A 124 16.18 -5.96 5.18
CA ILE A 124 15.61 -7.20 4.69
C ILE A 124 16.73 -8.02 4.04
N GLU A 125 16.96 -9.21 4.60
CA GLU A 125 17.94 -10.19 4.12
C GLU A 125 17.19 -11.32 3.42
N LEU A 126 17.39 -11.48 2.11
CA LEU A 126 16.85 -12.58 1.32
C LEU A 126 17.78 -13.78 1.43
N HIS A 127 17.18 -14.96 1.50
CA HIS A 127 17.87 -16.24 1.48
C HIS A 127 17.81 -16.84 0.07
N GLN A 128 18.96 -17.17 -0.48
CA GLN A 128 19.08 -17.84 -1.77
C GLN A 128 19.24 -19.35 -1.62
N GLU A 129 18.95 -20.09 -2.69
CA GLU A 129 19.32 -21.50 -2.80
C GLU A 129 20.84 -21.63 -2.69
N GLY A 130 21.32 -22.54 -1.82
CA GLY A 130 22.75 -22.66 -1.50
C GLY A 130 23.19 -21.92 -0.22
N GLY A 131 22.28 -21.19 0.44
CA GLY A 131 22.53 -20.58 1.76
C GLY A 131 23.17 -19.19 1.72
N GLU A 132 23.43 -18.66 0.52
CA GLU A 132 23.85 -17.27 0.33
C GLU A 132 22.74 -16.29 0.77
N ARG A 133 23.18 -15.08 1.14
CA ARG A 133 22.31 -14.03 1.67
C ARG A 133 22.54 -12.76 0.89
N GLU A 134 21.44 -12.12 0.52
CA GLU A 134 21.45 -10.90 -0.28
C GLU A 134 20.61 -9.84 0.44
N ARG A 135 21.12 -8.61 0.51
CA ARG A 135 20.34 -7.48 1.05
C ARG A 135 19.32 -7.06 0.01
N TRP A 136 18.04 -7.13 0.37
CA TRP A 136 16.96 -6.65 -0.50
C TRP A 136 17.01 -5.13 -0.64
N SER A 137 16.59 -4.64 -1.79
CA SER A 137 16.33 -3.22 -2.04
C SER A 137 15.17 -3.08 -3.02
N PRO A 138 14.48 -1.92 -3.06
CA PRO A 138 13.31 -1.76 -3.92
C PRO A 138 13.55 -2.00 -5.41
N VAL A 139 14.78 -1.76 -5.90
CA VAL A 139 15.16 -2.01 -7.30
C VAL A 139 15.12 -3.50 -7.68
N MET A 140 15.10 -4.41 -6.70
CA MET A 140 15.02 -5.85 -6.93
C MET A 140 13.59 -6.34 -7.14
N GLY A 141 12.58 -5.48 -6.96
CA GLY A 141 11.17 -5.86 -7.03
C GLY A 141 10.59 -6.29 -5.68
N ALA A 142 9.35 -6.79 -5.71
CA ALA A 142 8.67 -7.30 -4.54
C ALA A 142 9.41 -8.48 -3.91
N ILE A 143 9.19 -8.71 -2.62
CA ILE A 143 9.86 -9.78 -1.88
C ILE A 143 9.27 -11.13 -2.30
N ASP A 144 10.07 -11.92 -3.02
CA ASP A 144 9.69 -13.19 -3.66
C ASP A 144 10.44 -14.41 -3.13
N ARG A 145 11.41 -14.19 -2.24
CA ARG A 145 12.27 -15.21 -1.64
C ARG A 145 12.13 -15.26 -0.11
N PRO A 146 12.43 -16.41 0.54
CA PRO A 146 12.47 -16.49 1.98
C PRO A 146 13.37 -15.40 2.57
N TYR A 147 12.91 -14.71 3.59
CA TYR A 147 13.60 -13.50 4.06
C TYR A 147 13.65 -13.41 5.59
N ARG A 148 14.45 -12.46 6.08
CA ARG A 148 14.49 -12.05 7.48
C ARG A 148 14.51 -10.53 7.55
N CYS A 149 13.57 -9.96 8.29
CA CYS A 149 13.56 -8.54 8.63
C CYS A 149 14.34 -8.29 9.91
N ARG A 150 15.12 -7.20 9.94
CA ARG A 150 15.74 -6.65 11.15
C ARG A 150 15.54 -5.15 11.18
N TYR A 151 15.09 -4.61 12.30
CA TYR A 151 15.01 -3.16 12.48
C TYR A 151 16.41 -2.55 12.52
N ASN A 152 16.61 -1.50 11.73
CA ASN A 152 17.85 -0.75 11.78
C ASN A 152 17.78 0.31 12.90
N LYS A 153 18.66 0.17 13.91
CA LYS A 153 18.74 1.10 15.05
C LYS A 153 19.45 2.42 14.71
N ALA A 154 20.22 2.49 13.62
CA ALA A 154 20.97 3.67 13.17
C ALA A 154 20.12 4.61 12.29
N ARG A 155 18.91 4.93 12.79
CA ARG A 155 17.83 5.62 12.06
C ARG A 155 18.26 6.97 11.47
N GLN A 156 17.94 7.21 10.20
CA GLN A 156 17.91 8.56 9.59
C GLN A 156 16.45 8.96 9.36
N TYR A 157 15.78 9.50 10.39
CA TYR A 157 14.37 9.90 10.35
C TYR A 157 13.99 10.86 9.20
N SER A 158 14.96 11.54 8.57
CA SER A 158 14.70 12.62 7.61
C SER A 158 14.52 12.18 6.15
N THR A 159 14.92 10.96 5.77
CA THR A 159 14.93 10.53 4.35
C THR A 159 13.64 9.86 3.87
N HIS A 160 12.76 9.42 4.77
CA HIS A 160 11.61 8.56 4.43
C HIS A 160 10.39 9.31 3.88
N GLN A 161 10.30 10.63 4.12
CA GLN A 161 9.18 11.46 3.63
C GLN A 161 9.20 11.67 2.12
N TYR A 162 10.35 11.50 1.46
CA TYR A 162 10.53 11.81 0.03
C TYR A 162 10.64 10.58 -0.87
N MET A 163 10.71 9.37 -0.31
CA MET A 163 10.93 8.13 -1.08
C MET A 163 9.67 7.32 -1.37
N GLY A 164 8.51 7.69 -0.80
CA GLY A 164 7.23 7.00 -1.06
C GLY A 164 6.81 6.97 -2.53
N HIS A 165 7.34 7.90 -3.34
CA HIS A 165 7.07 7.98 -4.77
C HIS A 165 7.79 6.90 -5.59
N THR A 166 8.88 6.31 -5.09
CA THR A 166 9.68 5.32 -5.86
C THR A 166 8.90 4.02 -6.10
N LEU A 167 7.99 3.68 -5.18
CA LEU A 167 7.15 2.48 -5.28
C LEU A 167 5.85 2.74 -6.04
N LEU A 168 5.42 3.99 -6.21
CA LEU A 168 4.13 4.33 -6.81
C LEU A 168 3.94 3.67 -8.19
N THR A 169 4.95 3.78 -9.06
CA THR A 169 4.91 3.20 -10.41
C THR A 169 4.98 1.68 -10.41
N GLN A 170 5.54 1.07 -9.38
CA GLN A 170 5.66 -0.39 -9.25
C GLN A 170 4.43 -1.03 -8.58
N LEU A 171 3.57 -0.21 -7.96
CA LEU A 171 2.39 -0.64 -7.23
C LEU A 171 1.10 -0.55 -8.03
N LEU A 172 1.03 0.43 -8.94
CA LEU A 172 -0.13 0.62 -9.80
C LEU A 172 -0.14 -0.40 -10.93
N SER A 173 -1.32 -0.97 -11.22
CA SER A 173 -1.53 -1.65 -12.49
C SER A 173 -1.44 -0.63 -13.63
N SER A 174 -0.99 -1.08 -14.81
CA SER A 174 -0.91 -0.25 -16.02
C SER A 174 -2.25 0.45 -16.33
N ASP A 175 -3.36 -0.25 -16.04
CA ASP A 175 -4.72 0.19 -16.35
C ASP A 175 -5.23 1.27 -15.37
N ALA A 176 -4.86 1.19 -14.09
CA ALA A 176 -5.20 2.24 -13.12
C ALA A 176 -4.57 3.59 -13.49
N MET A 177 -3.37 3.58 -14.10
CA MET A 177 -2.73 4.78 -14.61
C MET A 177 -3.40 5.33 -15.88
N LEU A 178 -3.85 4.44 -16.78
CA LEU A 178 -4.57 4.83 -18.00
C LEU A 178 -5.96 5.39 -17.73
N ALA A 179 -6.61 4.94 -16.66
CA ALA A 179 -7.91 5.46 -16.26
C ALA A 179 -7.86 6.82 -15.55
N ILE A 180 -6.66 7.27 -15.16
CA ILE A 180 -6.41 8.58 -14.56
C ILE A 180 -5.99 9.62 -15.62
N SER A 181 -5.42 9.18 -16.75
CA SER A 181 -4.94 10.02 -17.86
C SER A 181 -6.03 10.44 -18.82
#